data_AF-I0HYP2-F1
#
_entry.id   AF-I0HYP2-F1
#
_cell.length_a   1.000
_cell.length_b   1.000
_cell.length_c   1.000
_cell.angle_alpha   90.00
_cell.angle_beta   90.00
_cell.angle_gamma   90.00
#
_symmetry.space_group_name_H-M   'P 1'
#
loop_
_entity.id
_entity.type
_entity.pdbx_description
1 polymer ?
#
loop_
_entity_poly.entity_id
_entity_poly.type
_entity_poly.pdbx_seq_one_letter_code
_entity_poly.pdbx_strand_id
1 'polypeptide(L)'
;MNEFAAQVRQYAPETGGDMLTYAEELRQEGLQEGLQKGLQEGLQKGELKGKLETIESLLAVGTEWSLITRATGITPEEFERLKAEVRGLKADRPLEGDQM
;
A
#
# COMPACT_ATOMS: atom_id res chain seq x y z
N MET A 1 16.16 3.81 26.96
CA MET A 1 14.71 3.77 27.25
C MET A 1 14.05 4.94 26.54
N ASN A 2 12.87 4.74 25.95
CA ASN A 2 12.07 5.82 25.37
C ASN A 2 11.62 6.80 26.47
N GLU A 3 11.65 8.11 26.19
CA GLU A 3 11.22 9.19 27.10
C GLU A 3 9.77 9.00 27.57
N PHE A 4 8.90 8.51 26.69
CA PHE A 4 7.53 8.11 27.03
C PHE A 4 7.49 7.05 28.14
N ALA A 5 8.33 6.01 28.04
CA ALA A 5 8.36 4.94 29.03
C ALA A 5 8.92 5.39 30.39
N ALA A 6 9.80 6.39 30.39
CA ALA A 6 10.28 7.01 31.63
C ALA A 6 9.17 7.83 32.30
N GLN A 7 8.43 8.64 31.52
CA GLN A 7 7.31 9.42 32.03
C GLN A 7 6.18 8.53 32.56
N VAL A 8 5.79 7.47 31.84
CA VAL A 8 4.73 6.55 32.29
C VAL A 8 5.09 5.92 33.64
N ARG A 9 6.34 5.48 33.84
CA ARG A 9 6.78 4.94 35.13
C ARG A 9 6.86 5.98 36.24
N GLN A 10 7.19 7.23 35.91
CA GLN A 10 7.26 8.32 36.89
C GLN A 10 5.87 8.73 37.39
N TYR A 11 4.89 8.85 36.49
CA TYR A 11 3.53 9.30 36.83
C TYR A 11 2.63 8.15 37.30
N ALA A 12 2.92 6.90 36.91
CA ALA A 12 2.20 5.70 37.32
C ALA A 12 3.19 4.62 37.84
N PRO A 13 3.74 4.78 39.06
CA PRO A 13 4.75 3.85 39.58
C PRO A 13 4.24 2.43 39.81
N GLU A 14 2.96 2.26 40.16
CA GLU A 14 2.34 0.96 40.43
C GLU A 14 1.78 0.28 39.16
N THR A 15 1.26 1.06 38.21
CA THR A 15 0.52 0.54 37.03
C THR A 15 1.21 0.81 35.69
N GLY A 16 2.27 1.63 35.69
CA GLY A 16 2.98 2.01 34.46
C GLY A 16 3.69 0.86 33.77
N GLY A 17 4.03 -0.21 34.50
CA GLY A 17 4.54 -1.45 33.92
C GLY A 17 3.52 -2.09 32.96
N ASP A 18 2.29 -2.30 33.44
CA ASP A 18 1.20 -2.88 32.65
C ASP A 18 0.82 -1.98 31.47
N MET A 19 0.76 -0.66 31.69
CA MET A 19 0.49 0.31 30.62
C MET A 19 1.52 0.24 29.50
N LEU A 20 2.80 0.06 29.82
CA LEU A 20 3.86 -0.07 28.81
C LEU A 20 3.78 -1.39 28.06
N THR A 21 3.37 -2.47 28.71
CA THR A 21 3.10 -3.74 28.04
C THR A 21 1.97 -3.59 27.02
N TYR A 22 0.83 -3.00 27.41
CA TYR A 22 -0.27 -2.74 26.49
C TYR A 22 0.11 -1.78 25.36
N ALA A 23 0.91 -0.75 25.65
CA ALA A 23 1.39 0.16 24.62
C ALA A 23 2.29 -0.54 23.59
N GLU A 24 3.13 -1.47 24.03
CA GLU A 24 3.97 -2.27 23.14
C GLU A 24 3.14 -3.25 22.31
N GLU A 25 2.12 -3.88 22.90
CA GLU A 25 1.15 -4.74 22.18
C GLU A 25 0.43 -3.96 21.09
N LEU A 26 -0.15 -2.79 21.42
CA LEU A 26 -0.81 -1.91 20.45
C LEU A 26 0.15 -1.44 19.34
N ARG A 27 1.41 -1.17 19.67
CA ARG A 27 2.44 -0.80 18.67
C ARG A 27 2.72 -1.96 17.72
N GLN A 28 2.78 -3.19 18.23
CA GLN A 28 2.99 -4.40 17.43
C GLN A 28 1.79 -4.69 16.53
N GLU A 29 0.57 -4.57 17.06
CA GLU A 29 -0.67 -4.68 16.28
C GLU A 29 -0.72 -3.64 15.16
N GLY A 30 -0.46 -2.36 15.49
CA GLY A 30 -0.44 -1.29 14.50
C GLY A 30 0.60 -1.51 13.39
N LEU A 31 1.79 -2.01 13.75
CA LEU A 31 2.82 -2.36 12.77
C LEU A 31 2.37 -3.53 11.88
N GLN A 32 1.76 -4.55 12.46
CA GLN A 32 1.27 -5.72 11.72
C GLN A 32 0.16 -5.33 10.75
N GLU A 33 -0.82 -4.54 11.20
CA GLU A 33 -1.88 -4.01 10.35
C GLU A 33 -1.33 -3.13 9.23
N GLY A 34 -0.40 -2.22 9.55
CA GLY A 34 0.23 -1.33 8.57
C GLY A 34 0.96 -2.12 7.49
N LEU A 35 1.73 -3.14 7.89
CA LEU A 35 2.43 -4.02 6.95
C LEU A 35 1.44 -4.81 6.08
N GLN A 36 0.37 -5.35 6.66
CA GLN A 36 -0.63 -6.10 5.92
C GLN A 36 -1.35 -5.23 4.89
N LYS A 37 -1.81 -4.03 5.28
CA LYS A 37 -2.46 -3.06 4.38
C LYS A 37 -1.49 -2.64 3.27
N GLY A 38 -0.26 -2.27 3.63
CA GLY A 38 0.76 -1.85 2.67
C GLY A 38 1.13 -2.94 1.67
N LEU A 39 1.25 -4.20 2.12
CA LEU A 39 1.50 -5.34 1.24
C LEU A 39 0.33 -5.59 0.28
N GLN A 40 -0.91 -5.57 0.80
CA GLN A 40 -2.10 -5.77 -0.02
C GLN A 40 -2.24 -4.70 -1.11
N GLU A 41 -2.09 -3.42 -0.74
CA GLU A 41 -2.09 -2.32 -1.70
C GLU A 41 -0.94 -2.43 -2.70
N GLY A 42 0.26 -2.77 -2.23
CA GLY A 42 1.44 -2.93 -3.06
C GLY A 42 1.27 -4.02 -4.11
N LEU A 43 0.72 -5.18 -3.72
CA LEU A 43 0.40 -6.28 -4.63
C LEU A 43 -0.64 -5.87 -5.68
N GLN A 44 -1.73 -5.21 -5.26
CA GLN A 44 -2.75 -4.75 -6.19
C GLN A 44 -2.21 -3.71 -7.18
N LYS A 45 -1.48 -2.71 -6.69
CA LYS A 45 -0.82 -1.69 -7.52
C LYS A 45 0.19 -2.33 -8.49
N GLY A 46 0.94 -3.33 -8.04
CA GLY A 46 1.91 -4.08 -8.83
C GLY A 46 1.26 -4.89 -9.94
N GLU A 47 0.18 -5.63 -9.62
CA GLU A 47 -0.57 -6.43 -10.59
C GLU A 47 -1.17 -5.57 -11.71
N LEU A 48 -1.79 -4.44 -11.35
CA LEU A 48 -2.35 -3.51 -12.33
C LEU A 48 -1.27 -2.94 -13.26
N LYS A 49 -0.13 -2.52 -12.71
CA LYS A 49 1.00 -2.03 -13.52
C LYS A 49 1.54 -3.11 -14.46
N GLY A 50 1.72 -4.34 -13.98
CA GLY A 50 2.21 -5.45 -14.80
C GLY A 50 1.27 -5.78 -15.97
N LYS A 51 -0.05 -5.73 -15.76
CA LYS A 51 -1.04 -5.89 -16.84
C LYS A 51 -0.90 -4.79 -17.90
N LEU A 52 -0.74 -3.54 -17.46
CA LEU A 52 -0.55 -2.42 -18.38
C LEU A 52 0.74 -2.54 -19.18
N GLU A 53 1.88 -2.78 -18.52
CA GLU A 53 3.19 -2.93 -19.15
C GLU A 53 3.21 -4.06 -20.19
N THR A 54 2.51 -5.17 -19.88
CA THR A 54 2.37 -6.30 -20.81
C THR A 54 1.62 -5.88 -22.08
N ILE A 55 0.47 -5.20 -21.94
CA ILE A 55 -0.32 -4.74 -23.09
C ILE A 55 0.46 -3.68 -23.89
N GLU A 56 1.11 -2.73 -23.22
CA GLU A 56 1.93 -1.70 -23.89
C GLU A 56 3.08 -2.33 -24.69
N SER A 57 3.75 -3.35 -24.14
CA SER A 57 4.80 -4.09 -24.82
C SER A 57 4.27 -4.85 -26.05
N LEU A 58 3.10 -5.49 -25.93
CA LEU A 58 2.46 -6.20 -27.05
C LEU A 58 2.05 -5.23 -28.17
N LEU A 59 1.51 -4.07 -27.83
CA LEU A 59 1.18 -3.01 -28.80
C LEU A 59 2.44 -2.47 -29.48
N ALA A 60 3.54 -2.28 -28.73
CA ALA A 60 4.80 -1.78 -29.26
C ALA A 60 5.43 -2.71 -30.32
N VAL A 61 5.20 -4.03 -30.21
CA VAL A 61 5.64 -5.01 -31.24
C VAL A 61 4.61 -5.22 -32.35
N GLY A 62 3.56 -4.40 -32.41
CA GLY A 62 2.54 -4.45 -33.45
C GLY A 62 1.50 -5.56 -33.28
N THR A 63 1.29 -6.06 -32.06
CA THR A 63 0.25 -7.05 -31.79
C THR A 63 -1.13 -6.42 -31.91
N GLU A 64 -1.99 -7.00 -32.74
CA GLU A 64 -3.36 -6.57 -32.92
C GLU A 64 -4.21 -6.73 -31.66
N TRP A 65 -5.12 -5.78 -31.42
CA TRP A 65 -6.02 -5.79 -30.26
C TRP A 65 -6.85 -7.07 -30.11
N SER A 66 -7.24 -7.69 -31.22
CA SER A 66 -7.98 -8.96 -31.20
C SER A 66 -7.18 -10.11 -30.58
N LEU A 67 -5.86 -10.16 -30.83
CA LEU A 67 -4.97 -11.17 -30.26
C LEU A 67 -4.64 -10.83 -28.79
N ILE A 68 -4.40 -9.55 -28.49
CA ILE A 68 -4.17 -9.10 -27.10
C ILE A 68 -5.38 -9.46 -26.24
N THR A 69 -6.59 -9.06 -26.65
CA THR A 69 -7.83 -9.34 -25.91
C THR A 69 -8.03 -10.84 -25.71
N ARG A 70 -7.72 -11.67 -26.72
CA ARG A 70 -7.81 -13.12 -26.58
C ARG A 70 -6.78 -13.71 -25.62
N ALA A 71 -5.58 -13.13 -25.54
CA ALA A 71 -4.49 -13.62 -24.70
C ALA A 71 -4.61 -13.15 -23.24
N THR A 72 -5.02 -11.91 -23.02
CA THR A 72 -5.05 -11.28 -21.69
C THR A 72 -6.45 -11.19 -21.10
N GLY A 73 -7.49 -11.32 -21.93
CA GLY A 73 -8.89 -11.08 -21.55
C GLY A 73 -9.25 -9.60 -21.43
N ILE A 74 -8.32 -8.67 -21.72
CA ILE A 74 -8.50 -7.23 -21.49
C ILE A 74 -8.85 -6.54 -22.80
N THR A 75 -9.99 -5.84 -22.82
CA THR A 75 -10.42 -5.05 -23.98
C THR A 75 -9.72 -3.68 -24.06
N PRO A 76 -9.75 -2.98 -25.21
CA PRO A 76 -9.24 -1.62 -25.30
C PRO A 76 -9.88 -0.66 -24.28
N GLU A 77 -11.18 -0.79 -24.04
CA GLU A 77 -11.91 0.05 -23.08
C GLU A 77 -11.50 -0.25 -21.63
N GLU A 78 -11.31 -1.52 -21.29
CA GLU A 78 -10.77 -1.93 -20.00
C GLU A 78 -9.35 -1.41 -19.79
N PHE A 79 -8.51 -1.48 -20.82
CA PHE A 79 -7.16 -0.96 -20.77
C PHE A 79 -7.12 0.55 -20.49
N GLU A 80 -8.01 1.34 -21.11
CA GLU A 80 -8.13 2.77 -20.79
C GLU A 80 -8.57 3.01 -19.34
N ARG A 81 -9.52 2.22 -18.82
CA ARG A 81 -9.94 2.30 -17.42
C ARG A 81 -8.79 1.98 -16.46
N LEU A 82 -8.04 0.90 -16.73
CA LEU A 82 -6.88 0.50 -15.93
C LEU A 82 -5.79 1.58 -15.94
N LYS A 83 -5.54 2.25 -17.07
CA LYS A 83 -4.62 3.40 -17.14
C LYS A 83 -5.08 4.57 -16.28
N ALA A 84 -6.38 4.88 -16.29
CA ALA A 84 -6.94 5.94 -15.46
C ALA A 84 -6.84 5.61 -13.96
N GLU A 85 -7.14 4.36 -13.59
CA GLU A 85 -7.01 3.87 -12.22
C GLU A 85 -5.57 3.97 -11.71
N VAL A 86 -4.58 3.52 -12.50
CA VAL A 86 -3.16 3.62 -12.13
C VAL A 86 -2.69 5.08 -12.04
N ARG A 87 -3.22 5.99 -12.87
CA ARG A 87 -2.94 7.43 -12.76
C ARG A 87 -3.52 8.02 -11.47
N GLY A 88 -4.73 7.62 -11.08
CA GLY A 88 -5.34 7.97 -9.80
C GLY A 88 -4.51 7.48 -8.61
N LEU A 89 -4.03 6.23 -8.66
CA LEU A 89 -3.17 5.64 -7.62
C LEU A 89 -1.82 6.36 -7.45
N LYS A 90 -1.32 7.06 -8.48
CA LYS A 90 -0.09 7.88 -8.40
C LYS A 90 -0.33 9.27 -7.78
N ALA A 91 -1.57 9.77 -7.83
CA ALA A 91 -1.95 11.08 -7.30
C ALA A 91 -2.20 11.05 -5.78
N ASP A 92 -2.55 9.89 -5.23
CA ASP A 92 -2.81 9.66 -3.80
C ASP A 92 -1.52 9.52 -2.99
N ARG A 93 -0.52 10.37 -3.27
CA ARG A 93 0.67 10.53 -2.43
C ARG A 93 0.35 11.63 -1.41
N PRO A 94 -0.01 11.33 -0.15
CA PRO A 94 0.05 12.34 0.88
C PRO A 94 1.50 12.81 0.93
N LEU A 95 1.69 14.12 0.79
CA LEU A 95 2.98 14.74 1.05
C LEU A 95 3.36 14.41 2.50
N GLU A 96 4.57 13.89 2.70
CA GLU A 96 5.19 13.81 4.02
C GLU A 96 5.08 15.16 4.72
N GLY A 97 4.57 15.14 5.94
CA GLY A 97 4.32 16.36 6.69
C GLY A 97 3.66 16.07 8.03
N ASP A 98 4.24 15.12 8.76
CA ASP A 98 4.17 15.07 10.20
C ASP A 98 4.68 16.43 10.73
N GLN A 99 3.76 17.36 10.94
CA GLN A 99 3.97 18.53 11.78
C GLN A 99 3.01 18.38 12.94
N MET A 100 3.51 17.71 13.98
CA MET A 100 3.12 18.03 15.35
C MET A 100 3.44 19.49 15.67
#